data_AF-D6WE63-F1
#
_entry.id   AF-D6WE63-F1
#
_cell.length_a   1.000
_cell.length_b   1.000
_cell.length_c   1.000
_cell.angle_alpha   90.00
_cell.angle_beta   90.00
_cell.angle_gamma   90.00
#
_symmetry.space_group_name_H-M   'P 1'
#
loop_
_entity.id
_entity.type
_entity.pdbx_description
1 polymer ?
#
loop_
_entity_poly.entity_id
_entity_poly.type
_entity_poly.pdbx_seq_one_letter_code
_entity_poly.pdbx_strand_id
1 'polypeptide(L)'
;MSYKHKSGCAKRKEKAASEEKKKKMPKIDHFFLKKRKTESVSINYAVSTSIIEYNLSIIDIVRQRLTRIHCYVYNKRRLQNTNRKQEFDDLSEYIKNHLYLLHKKKSDLIGTLQERVMKMNTQRKESRLDDALGKRRRKT
;
A
#
# COMPACT_ATOMS: atom_id res chain seq x y z
N MET A 1 -55.29 -46.40 43.57
CA MET A 1 -54.05 -45.59 43.54
C MET A 1 -52.85 -46.51 43.59
N SER A 2 -51.99 -46.51 42.56
CA SER A 2 -50.58 -46.88 42.66
C SER A 2 -49.89 -46.47 41.36
N TYR A 3 -48.99 -45.49 41.46
CA TYR A 3 -48.15 -45.03 40.36
C TYR A 3 -47.00 -46.02 40.15
N LYS A 4 -46.80 -46.52 38.92
CA LYS A 4 -45.49 -47.05 38.50
C LYS A 4 -45.03 -46.44 37.18
N HIS A 5 -43.86 -45.84 37.29
CA HIS A 5 -43.07 -45.12 36.30
C HIS A 5 -42.88 -45.86 34.97
N LYS A 6 -43.13 -45.15 33.85
CA LYS A 6 -42.50 -45.42 32.55
C LYS A 6 -41.26 -44.54 32.41
N SER A 7 -40.10 -44.98 32.89
CA SER A 7 -38.82 -44.29 32.67
C SER A 7 -37.89 -45.16 31.82
N GLY A 8 -38.18 -45.25 30.52
CA GLY A 8 -37.38 -46.10 29.62
C GLY A 8 -37.28 -45.66 28.17
N CYS A 9 -37.83 -44.51 27.76
CA CYS A 9 -37.79 -44.11 26.35
C CYS A 9 -37.78 -42.58 26.10
N ALA A 10 -37.43 -41.77 27.11
CA ALA A 10 -37.43 -40.30 26.97
C ALA A 10 -36.03 -39.66 27.00
N LYS A 11 -34.95 -40.42 27.22
CA LYS A 11 -33.58 -39.87 27.31
C LYS A 11 -32.65 -40.19 26.13
N ARG A 12 -33.13 -40.84 25.07
CA ARG A 12 -32.32 -41.10 23.86
C ARG A 12 -32.62 -40.17 22.67
N LYS A 13 -33.70 -39.38 22.71
CA LYS A 13 -34.03 -38.46 21.60
C LYS A 13 -33.49 -37.03 21.75
N GLU A 14 -33.01 -36.63 22.94
CA GLU A 14 -32.37 -35.31 23.10
C GLU A 14 -30.87 -35.29 22.78
N LYS A 15 -30.20 -36.45 22.72
CA LYS A 15 -28.78 -36.51 22.30
C LYS A 15 -28.58 -36.55 20.79
N ALA A 16 -29.57 -36.96 20.00
CA ALA A 16 -29.47 -36.96 18.54
C ALA A 16 -29.69 -35.56 17.92
N ALA A 17 -30.44 -34.67 18.58
CA ALA A 17 -30.70 -33.32 18.08
C ALA A 17 -29.63 -32.28 18.48
N SER A 18 -28.68 -32.65 19.35
CA SER A 18 -27.63 -31.75 19.85
C SER A 18 -26.29 -31.91 19.12
N GLU A 19 -26.07 -33.01 18.40
CA GLU A 19 -24.83 -33.22 17.63
C GLU A 19 -24.91 -32.76 16.17
N GLU A 20 -26.12 -32.59 15.62
CA GLU A 20 -26.29 -32.12 14.22
C GLU A 20 -26.18 -30.58 14.07
N LYS A 21 -26.03 -29.85 15.18
CA LYS A 21 -25.75 -28.40 15.19
C LYS A 21 -24.31 -28.05 15.55
N LYS A 22 -23.39 -29.01 15.59
CA LYS A 22 -21.95 -28.70 15.59
C LYS A 22 -21.51 -28.33 14.17
N LYS A 23 -21.70 -27.04 13.86
CA LYS A 23 -20.87 -26.25 12.95
C LYS A 23 -20.56 -26.91 11.60
N LYS A 24 -21.55 -27.01 10.72
CA LYS A 24 -21.28 -26.69 9.31
C LYS A 24 -21.20 -25.17 9.18
N MET A 25 -20.15 -24.55 9.75
CA MET A 25 -19.71 -23.28 9.17
C MET A 25 -19.42 -23.62 7.70
N PRO A 26 -19.94 -22.85 6.72
CA PRO A 26 -19.50 -23.03 5.35
C PRO A 26 -17.98 -22.95 5.40
N LYS A 27 -17.30 -24.04 5.01
CA LYS A 27 -15.84 -24.04 4.86
C LYS A 27 -15.60 -22.92 3.86
N ILE A 28 -15.17 -21.75 4.34
CA ILE A 28 -14.87 -20.62 3.47
C ILE A 28 -13.86 -21.18 2.48
N ASP A 29 -14.28 -21.26 1.23
CA ASP A 29 -13.47 -21.89 0.20
C ASP A 29 -12.08 -21.26 0.23
N HIS A 30 -11.06 -22.11 0.33
CA HIS A 30 -9.67 -21.67 0.37
C HIS A 30 -9.33 -20.78 -0.85
N PHE A 31 -10.10 -20.94 -1.94
CA PHE A 31 -10.09 -20.12 -3.14
C PHE A 31 -10.60 -18.68 -2.90
N PHE A 32 -11.68 -18.49 -2.15
CA PHE A 32 -12.23 -17.17 -1.79
C PHE A 32 -11.33 -16.42 -0.80
N LEU A 33 -10.73 -17.12 0.16
CA LEU A 33 -9.74 -16.54 1.08
C LEU A 33 -8.46 -16.12 0.36
N LYS A 34 -8.00 -16.89 -0.65
CA LYS A 34 -6.84 -16.53 -1.48
C LYS A 34 -7.13 -15.30 -2.35
N LYS A 35 -8.31 -15.24 -2.99
CA LYS A 35 -8.76 -14.08 -3.79
C LYS A 35 -8.86 -12.79 -2.97
N ARG A 36 -9.52 -12.81 -1.80
CA ARG A 36 -9.65 -11.61 -0.95
C ARG A 36 -8.31 -11.10 -0.44
N LYS A 37 -7.36 -12.01 -0.13
CA LYS A 37 -6.00 -11.62 0.27
C LYS A 37 -5.24 -10.99 -0.91
N THR A 38 -5.36 -11.50 -2.12
CA THR A 38 -4.73 -10.89 -3.30
C THR A 38 -5.36 -9.55 -3.68
N GLU A 39 -6.68 -9.40 -3.51
CA GLU A 39 -7.41 -8.16 -3.76
C GLU A 39 -7.05 -7.08 -2.72
N SER A 40 -7.01 -7.42 -1.43
CA SER A 40 -6.62 -6.47 -0.37
C SER A 40 -5.16 -6.03 -0.47
N VAL A 41 -4.26 -6.95 -0.86
CA VAL A 41 -2.88 -6.63 -1.23
C VAL A 41 -2.89 -5.67 -2.43
N SER A 42 -3.63 -5.94 -3.51
CA SER A 42 -3.65 -5.03 -4.68
C SER A 42 -4.15 -3.61 -4.37
N ILE A 43 -5.14 -3.45 -3.49
CA ILE A 43 -5.72 -2.15 -3.11
C ILE A 43 -4.72 -1.34 -2.28
N ASN A 44 -4.09 -1.94 -1.25
CA ASN A 44 -3.08 -1.26 -0.44
C ASN A 44 -1.90 -0.75 -1.28
N TYR A 45 -1.57 -1.45 -2.37
CA TYR A 45 -0.46 -1.09 -3.24
C TYR A 45 -0.85 0.05 -4.19
N ALA A 46 -2.06 0.03 -4.75
CA ALA A 46 -2.56 1.12 -5.59
C ALA A 46 -2.63 2.44 -4.79
N VAL A 47 -3.17 2.38 -3.57
CA VAL A 47 -3.22 3.53 -2.65
C VAL A 47 -1.82 4.02 -2.32
N SER A 48 -0.89 3.12 -1.96
CA SER A 48 0.49 3.53 -1.64
C SER A 48 1.23 4.15 -2.82
N THR A 49 1.04 3.63 -4.03
CA THR A 49 1.67 4.13 -5.26
C THR A 49 1.16 5.53 -5.57
N SER A 50 -0.17 5.73 -5.48
CA SER A 50 -0.80 7.04 -5.67
C SER A 50 -0.30 8.09 -4.68
N ILE A 51 -0.09 7.73 -3.40
CA ILE A 51 0.48 8.63 -2.39
C ILE A 51 1.91 9.04 -2.75
N ILE A 52 2.74 8.12 -3.23
CA ILE A 52 4.13 8.42 -3.63
C ILE A 52 4.15 9.33 -4.86
N GLU A 53 3.31 9.06 -5.87
CA GLU A 53 3.16 9.91 -7.06
C GLU A 53 2.68 11.32 -6.71
N TYR A 54 1.72 11.44 -5.79
CA TYR A 54 1.28 12.73 -5.27
C TYR A 54 2.44 13.51 -4.63
N ASN A 55 3.23 12.86 -3.77
CA ASN A 55 4.38 13.50 -3.13
C ASN A 55 5.46 13.94 -4.14
N LEU A 56 5.70 13.14 -5.19
CA LEU A 56 6.61 13.52 -6.28
C LEU A 56 6.14 14.80 -6.98
N SER A 57 4.82 14.94 -7.19
CA SER A 57 4.26 16.13 -7.84
C SER A 57 4.43 17.41 -6.99
N ILE A 58 4.23 17.30 -5.67
CA ILE A 58 4.45 18.40 -4.72
C ILE A 58 5.90 18.84 -4.72
N ILE A 59 6.85 17.88 -4.71
CA ILE A 59 8.28 18.20 -4.78
C ILE A 59 8.63 18.99 -6.04
N ASP A 60 8.05 18.62 -7.20
CA ASP A 60 8.27 19.35 -8.44
C ASP A 60 7.69 20.78 -8.41
N ILE A 61 6.49 20.97 -7.84
CA ILE A 61 5.88 22.29 -7.67
C ILE A 61 6.75 23.18 -6.79
N VAL A 62 7.20 22.66 -5.63
CA VAL A 62 8.05 23.42 -4.70
C VAL A 62 9.38 23.76 -5.35
N ARG A 63 10.01 22.81 -6.06
CA ARG A 63 11.26 23.04 -6.80
C ARG A 63 11.11 24.16 -7.85
N GLN A 64 10.03 24.15 -8.63
CA GLN A 64 9.76 25.19 -9.62
C GLN A 64 9.59 26.57 -8.97
N ARG A 65 8.85 26.64 -7.85
CA ARG A 65 8.65 27.91 -7.11
C ARG A 65 9.95 28.46 -6.54
N LEU A 66 10.76 27.62 -5.90
CA LEU A 66 12.07 28.02 -5.36
C LEU A 66 13.02 28.49 -6.46
N THR A 67 13.03 27.81 -7.61
CA THR A 67 13.83 28.22 -8.77
C THR A 67 13.42 29.60 -9.26
N ARG A 68 12.11 29.87 -9.38
CA ARG A 68 11.59 31.19 -9.78
C ARG A 68 12.00 32.29 -8.79
N ILE A 69 11.91 32.01 -7.48
CA ILE A 69 12.35 32.94 -6.43
C ILE A 69 13.85 33.23 -6.58
N HIS A 70 14.68 32.20 -6.76
CA HIS A 70 16.12 32.35 -6.96
C HIS A 70 16.44 33.25 -8.16
N CYS A 71 15.82 32.97 -9.31
CA CYS A 71 16.01 33.77 -10.52
C CYS A 71 15.54 35.22 -10.34
N TYR A 72 14.38 35.44 -9.71
CA TYR A 72 13.86 36.78 -9.44
C TYR A 72 14.81 37.57 -8.55
N VAL A 73 15.24 36.97 -7.44
CA VAL A 73 16.16 37.60 -6.48
C VAL A 73 17.49 37.92 -7.18
N TYR A 74 18.05 36.99 -7.95
CA TYR A 74 19.28 37.20 -8.74
C TYR A 74 19.18 38.35 -9.73
N ASN A 75 18.12 38.40 -10.53
CA ASN A 75 17.91 39.48 -11.47
C ASN A 75 17.73 40.83 -10.77
N LYS A 76 17.00 40.86 -9.65
CA LYS A 76 16.80 42.08 -8.86
C LYS A 76 18.13 42.61 -8.30
N ARG A 77 19.02 41.74 -7.79
CA ARG A 77 20.34 42.15 -7.31
C ARG A 77 21.21 42.71 -8.43
N ARG A 78 21.23 42.04 -9.60
CA ARG A 78 21.97 42.51 -10.78
C ARG A 78 21.57 43.95 -11.17
N LEU A 79 20.31 44.32 -10.93
CA LEU A 79 19.79 45.67 -11.22
C LEU A 79 20.06 46.71 -10.11
N GLN A 80 20.34 46.29 -8.86
CA GLN A 80 20.30 47.20 -7.71
C GLN A 80 21.66 47.57 -7.09
N ASN A 81 22.79 46.98 -7.51
CA ASN A 81 24.16 47.36 -7.07
C ASN A 81 24.27 47.74 -5.57
N THR A 82 23.71 46.90 -4.69
CA THR A 82 23.66 47.16 -3.24
C THR A 82 24.84 46.53 -2.50
N ASN A 83 25.25 47.18 -1.39
CA ASN A 83 26.31 46.71 -0.48
C ASN A 83 25.97 45.43 0.31
N ARG A 84 24.79 44.83 0.11
CA ARG A 84 24.35 43.59 0.79
C ARG A 84 24.75 42.33 0.02
N LYS A 85 26.03 42.25 -0.36
CA LYS A 85 26.56 41.13 -1.12
C LYS A 85 26.48 39.81 -0.35
N GLN A 86 26.85 39.84 0.93
CA GLN A 86 26.86 38.67 1.80
C GLN A 86 25.45 38.08 2.01
N GLU A 87 24.47 38.89 2.42
CA GLU A 87 23.08 38.43 2.64
C GLU A 87 22.48 37.73 1.40
N PHE A 88 22.84 38.21 0.21
CA PHE A 88 22.39 37.58 -1.02
C PHE A 88 23.08 36.24 -1.27
N ASP A 89 24.40 36.19 -1.08
CA ASP A 89 25.18 34.98 -1.31
C ASP A 89 24.68 33.87 -0.35
N ASP A 90 24.39 34.23 0.91
CA ASP A 90 23.76 33.36 1.91
C ASP A 90 22.37 32.88 1.47
N LEU A 91 21.51 33.78 0.97
CA LEU A 91 20.17 33.42 0.46
C LEU A 91 20.23 32.52 -0.77
N SER A 92 21.16 32.80 -1.69
CA SER A 92 21.39 32.00 -2.88
C SER A 92 21.88 30.60 -2.52
N GLU A 93 22.80 30.48 -1.56
CA GLU A 93 23.27 29.20 -1.06
C GLU A 93 22.17 28.42 -0.33
N TYR A 94 21.37 29.09 0.50
CA TYR A 94 20.21 28.50 1.14
C TYR A 94 19.24 27.90 0.11
N ILE A 95 18.89 28.63 -0.95
CA ILE A 95 17.98 28.14 -1.99
C ILE A 95 18.60 26.98 -2.76
N LYS A 96 19.89 27.05 -3.12
CA LYS A 96 20.60 25.94 -3.80
C LYS A 96 20.58 24.66 -2.97
N ASN A 97 20.84 24.76 -1.67
CA ASN A 97 20.80 23.62 -0.75
C ASN A 97 19.41 23.00 -0.68
N HIS A 98 18.35 23.81 -0.65
CA HIS A 98 16.97 23.31 -0.65
C HIS A 98 16.57 22.66 -1.98
N LEU A 99 17.00 23.22 -3.12
CA LEU A 99 16.79 22.61 -4.43
C LEU A 99 17.50 21.24 -4.53
N TYR A 100 18.72 21.13 -4.00
CA TYR A 100 19.45 19.86 -3.93
C TYR A 100 18.71 18.83 -3.05
N LEU A 101 18.25 19.23 -1.86
CA LEU A 101 17.49 18.34 -0.97
C LEU A 101 16.20 17.85 -1.61
N LEU A 102 15.47 18.71 -2.33
CA LEU A 102 14.27 18.33 -3.07
C LEU A 102 14.60 17.33 -4.18
N HIS A 103 15.68 17.54 -4.93
CA HIS A 103 16.13 16.60 -5.95
C HIS A 103 16.48 15.22 -5.36
N LYS A 104 17.19 15.20 -4.22
CA LYS A 104 17.51 13.96 -3.51
C LYS A 104 16.25 13.21 -3.07
N LYS A 105 15.33 13.90 -2.36
CA LYS A 105 14.05 13.32 -1.94
C LYS A 105 13.21 12.80 -3.10
N LYS A 106 13.22 13.51 -4.25
CA LYS A 106 12.56 13.05 -5.47
C LYS A 106 13.16 11.72 -5.96
N SER A 107 14.50 11.66 -6.02
CA SER A 107 15.21 10.46 -6.48
C SER A 107 14.94 9.26 -5.56
N ASP A 108 14.96 9.46 -4.24
CA ASP A 108 14.65 8.42 -3.26
C ASP A 108 13.21 7.88 -3.40
N LEU A 109 12.24 8.77 -3.61
CA LEU A 109 10.84 8.40 -3.85
C LEU A 109 10.64 7.66 -5.17
N ILE A 110 11.35 8.05 -6.24
CA ILE A 110 11.36 7.32 -7.51
C ILE A 110 11.91 5.91 -7.30
N GLY A 111 13.04 5.76 -6.59
CA GLY A 111 13.61 4.46 -6.28
C GLY A 111 12.64 3.56 -5.50
N THR A 112 11.97 4.13 -4.49
CA THR A 112 10.95 3.43 -3.70
C THR A 112 9.76 2.98 -4.56
N LEU A 113 9.30 3.84 -5.48
CA LEU A 113 8.22 3.53 -6.41
C LEU A 113 8.62 2.38 -7.35
N GLN A 114 9.81 2.44 -7.93
CA GLN A 114 10.35 1.41 -8.81
C GLN A 114 10.45 0.06 -8.10
N GLU A 115 10.99 0.02 -6.88
CA GLU A 115 11.10 -1.20 -6.08
C GLU A 115 9.71 -1.82 -5.81
N ARG A 116 8.72 -0.99 -5.48
CA ARG A 116 7.35 -1.46 -5.24
C ARG A 116 6.69 -2.00 -6.50
N VAL A 117 6.86 -1.33 -7.64
CA VAL A 117 6.35 -1.80 -8.94
C VAL A 117 6.99 -3.14 -9.32
N MET A 118 8.30 -3.29 -9.12
CA MET A 118 9.00 -4.55 -9.35
C MET A 118 8.47 -5.68 -8.47
N LYS A 119 8.33 -5.45 -7.15
CA LYS A 119 7.77 -6.46 -6.22
C LYS A 119 6.38 -6.92 -6.65
N MET A 120 5.52 -5.99 -7.08
CA MET A 120 4.18 -6.32 -7.58
C MET A 120 4.23 -7.18 -8.85
N ASN A 121 5.10 -6.84 -9.79
CA ASN A 121 5.25 -7.60 -11.03
C ASN A 121 5.77 -9.02 -10.77
N THR A 122 6.69 -9.18 -9.82
CA THR A 122 7.18 -10.50 -9.38
C THR A 122 6.06 -11.32 -8.72
N GLN A 123 5.33 -10.75 -7.76
CA GLN A 123 4.19 -11.42 -7.11
C GLN A 123 3.11 -11.85 -8.13
N ARG A 124 2.82 -11.02 -9.14
CA ARG A 124 1.90 -11.37 -10.22
C ARG A 124 2.41 -12.54 -11.07
N LYS A 125 3.71 -12.59 -11.37
CA LYS A 125 4.32 -13.71 -12.12
C LYS A 125 4.25 -15.01 -11.33
N GLU A 126 4.58 -14.97 -10.04
CA GLU A 126 4.50 -16.13 -9.13
C GLU A 126 3.06 -16.66 -9.01
N SER A 127 2.08 -15.77 -8.80
CA SER A 127 0.67 -16.18 -8.75
C SER A 127 0.20 -16.86 -10.04
N ARG A 128 0.64 -16.38 -11.21
CA ARG A 128 0.30 -17.00 -12.51
C ARG A 128 0.94 -18.37 -12.67
N LEU A 129 2.17 -18.55 -12.20
CA LEU A 129 2.87 -19.83 -12.21
C LEU A 129 2.19 -20.85 -11.28
N ASP A 130 1.84 -20.44 -10.06
CA ASP A 130 1.10 -21.27 -9.10
C ASP A 130 -0.24 -21.76 -9.68
N ASP A 131 -0.99 -20.86 -10.32
CA ASP A 131 -2.26 -21.21 -10.95
C ASP A 131 -2.08 -22.19 -12.12
N ALA A 132 -1.01 -22.04 -12.91
CA ALA A 132 -0.68 -22.96 -14.00
C ALA A 132 -0.27 -24.35 -13.50
N LEU A 133 0.55 -24.42 -12.45
CA LEU A 133 0.98 -25.66 -11.80
C LEU A 133 -0.21 -26.39 -11.14
N GLY A 134 -1.10 -25.65 -10.48
CA GLY A 134 -2.32 -26.20 -9.89
C GLY A 134 -3.27 -26.81 -10.92
N LYS A 135 -3.39 -26.21 -12.12
CA LYS A 135 -4.18 -26.76 -13.23
C LYS A 135 -3.57 -28.04 -13.83
N ARG A 136 -2.24 -28.17 -13.87
CA ARG A 136 -1.56 -29.40 -14.32
C ARG A 136 -1.81 -30.57 -13.36
N ARG A 137 -1.65 -30.35 -12.05
CA ARG A 137 -1.84 -31.41 -11.03
C ARG A 137 -3.26 -31.94 -10.92
N ARG A 138 -4.27 -31.20 -11.38
CA ARG A 138 -5.68 -31.66 -11.41
C ARG A 138 -6.05 -32.44 -12.67
N LYS A 139 -5.18 -32.45 -13.69
CA LYS A 139 -5.38 -33.20 -14.95
C LYS A 139 -4.67 -34.55 -14.97
N THR A 140 -3.74 -34.77 -14.04
CA THR A 140 -3.09 -36.05 -13.74
C THR A 140 -3.80 -36.72 -12.58
#